data_AF-A0A0H5RHY1-F1
#
_entry.id   AF-A0A0H5RHY1-F1
#
_cell.length_a   1.000
_cell.length_b   1.000
_cell.length_c   1.000
_cell.angle_alpha   90.00
_cell.angle_beta   90.00
_cell.angle_gamma   90.00
#
_symmetry.space_group_name_H-M   'P 1'
#
loop_
_entity.id
_entity.type
_entity.pdbx_description
1 polymer ?
#
loop_
_entity_poly.entity_id
_entity_poly.type
_entity_poly.pdbx_seq_one_letter_code
_entity_poly.pdbx_strand_id
1 'polypeptide(L)'
;GIGYGKLSETITLTIEYNLPALFIWTPDQDRARDLSKNTHKLITGLDLHATLVDMMLFNEDGYRPDMDQISALSDGISLFQSVPDRSCKEQEIPSVRCSCSIYTEEHSNQ
;
A
#
# COMPACT_ATOMS: atom_id res chain seq x y z
N GLY A 1 16.65 -13.88 -3.06
CA GLY A 1 15.65 -12.80 -2.90
C GLY A 1 16.05 -11.92 -1.72
N ILE A 2 15.48 -10.71 -1.62
CA ILE A 2 15.88 -9.65 -0.68
C ILE A 2 15.84 -10.09 0.81
N GLY A 3 15.10 -11.17 1.13
CA GLY A 3 14.99 -11.75 2.46
C GLY A 3 15.93 -12.92 2.77
N TYR A 4 16.96 -13.18 1.95
CA TYR A 4 17.93 -14.25 2.17
C TYR A 4 19.35 -13.78 1.85
N GLY A 5 20.31 -14.17 2.70
CA GLY A 5 21.74 -13.89 2.53
C GLY A 5 22.22 -12.65 3.29
N LYS A 6 23.46 -12.21 3.03
CA LYS A 6 24.13 -11.12 3.78
C LYS A 6 23.37 -9.79 3.82
N LEU A 7 22.43 -9.56 2.90
CA LEU A 7 21.61 -8.35 2.86
C LEU A 7 20.55 -8.35 3.97
N SER A 8 19.92 -9.48 4.27
CA SER A 8 18.93 -9.57 5.35
C SER A 8 19.53 -9.43 6.75
N GLU A 9 20.85 -9.54 6.89
CA GLU A 9 21.57 -9.34 8.15
C GLU A 9 21.84 -7.86 8.46
N THR A 10 21.57 -6.96 7.50
CA THR A 10 21.74 -5.53 7.74
C THR A 10 20.59 -5.00 8.60
N ILE A 11 20.93 -4.11 9.55
CA ILE A 11 19.96 -3.49 10.47
C ILE A 11 18.88 -2.74 9.68
N THR A 12 19.26 -2.05 8.60
CA THR A 12 18.33 -1.32 7.73
C THR A 12 17.27 -2.24 7.14
N LEU A 13 17.66 -3.34 6.48
CA LEU A 13 16.69 -4.28 5.93
C LEU A 13 15.90 -4.98 7.02
N THR A 14 16.49 -5.29 8.17
CA THR A 14 15.74 -5.86 9.31
C THR A 14 14.64 -4.92 9.80
N ILE A 15 14.90 -3.60 9.83
CA ILE A 15 13.91 -2.59 10.20
C ILE A 15 12.86 -2.44 9.10
N GLU A 16 13.27 -2.28 7.84
CA GLU A 16 12.35 -2.16 6.70
C GLU A 16 11.46 -3.40 6.52
N TYR A 17 11.98 -4.60 6.84
CA TYR A 17 11.21 -5.84 6.82
C TYR A 17 10.15 -5.92 7.93
N ASN A 18 10.43 -5.35 9.11
CA ASN A 18 9.54 -5.43 10.27
C ASN A 18 8.61 -4.22 10.42
N LEU A 19 8.97 -3.08 9.81
CA LEU A 19 8.18 -1.85 9.77
C LEU A 19 8.23 -1.25 8.35
N PRO A 20 7.47 -1.81 7.39
CA PRO A 20 7.27 -1.14 6.11
C PRO A 20 6.39 0.09 6.33
N ALA A 21 7.01 1.22 6.66
CA ALA A 21 6.34 2.52 6.78
C ALA A 21 6.40 3.22 5.42
N LEU A 22 5.24 3.44 4.82
CA LEU A 22 5.08 4.21 3.59
C LEU A 22 4.37 5.52 3.93
N PHE A 23 5.02 6.64 3.60
CA PHE A 23 4.44 7.97 3.74
C PHE A 23 4.16 8.54 2.36
N ILE A 24 2.88 8.77 2.08
CA ILE A 24 2.44 9.43 0.85
C ILE A 24 1.82 10.77 1.23
N TRP A 25 2.24 11.82 0.53
CA TRP A 25 1.62 13.14 0.60
C TRP A 25 0.95 13.47 -0.73
N THR A 26 -0.25 14.02 -0.68
CA THR A 26 -1.02 14.47 -1.85
C THR A 26 -1.69 15.81 -1.55
N PRO A 27 -1.68 16.78 -2.48
CA PRO A 27 -2.37 18.05 -2.30
C PRO A 27 -3.90 17.95 -2.47
N ASP A 28 -4.40 16.88 -3.10
CA ASP A 28 -5.84 16.63 -3.28
C ASP A 28 -6.46 16.03 -1.98
N GLN A 29 -7.44 16.74 -1.41
CA GLN A 29 -8.10 16.33 -0.17
C GLN A 29 -8.91 15.04 -0.31
N ASP A 30 -9.49 14.76 -1.48
CA ASP A 30 -10.24 13.53 -1.72
C ASP A 30 -9.29 12.34 -1.69
N ARG A 31 -8.16 12.45 -2.41
CA ARG A 31 -7.08 11.46 -2.42
C ARG A 31 -6.49 11.26 -1.02
N ALA A 32 -6.30 12.33 -0.25
CA ALA A 32 -5.82 12.24 1.13
C ALA A 32 -6.82 11.47 2.03
N ARG A 33 -8.12 11.68 1.83
CA ARG A 33 -9.17 10.94 2.55
C ARG A 33 -9.13 9.45 2.21
N ASP A 34 -8.95 9.09 0.94
CA ASP A 34 -8.90 7.69 0.54
C ASP A 34 -7.62 6.99 1.01
N LEU A 35 -6.47 7.66 0.99
CA LEU A 35 -5.25 7.16 1.64
C LEU A 35 -5.47 6.89 3.13
N SER A 36 -6.15 7.79 3.83
CA SER A 36 -6.46 7.62 5.26
C SER A 36 -7.32 6.39 5.53
N LYS A 37 -8.31 6.10 4.67
CA LYS A 37 -9.13 4.88 4.80
C LYS A 37 -8.33 3.60 4.57
N ASN A 38 -7.29 3.67 3.75
CA ASN A 38 -6.46 2.51 3.39
C ASN A 38 -5.28 2.25 4.34
N THR A 39 -5.09 3.09 5.36
CA THR A 39 -3.93 3.01 6.27
C THR A 39 -3.83 1.67 7.01
N HIS A 40 -4.96 1.00 7.25
CA HIS A 40 -5.02 -0.30 7.94
C HIS A 40 -5.31 -1.47 7.02
N LYS A 41 -5.25 -1.27 5.69
CA LYS A 41 -5.46 -2.34 4.72
C LYS A 41 -4.16 -3.07 4.44
N LEU A 42 -4.26 -4.36 4.11
CA LEU A 42 -3.12 -5.11 3.61
C LEU A 42 -2.74 -4.55 2.22
N ILE A 43 -1.56 -3.93 2.12
CA ILE A 43 -1.03 -3.33 0.89
C ILE A 43 0.17 -4.14 0.39
N THR A 44 0.25 -4.32 -0.93
CA THR A 44 1.35 -5.00 -1.61
C THR A 44 2.17 -4.02 -2.46
N GLY A 45 3.32 -4.48 -2.96
CA GLY A 45 4.12 -3.69 -3.90
C GLY A 45 3.40 -3.36 -5.21
N LEU A 46 2.44 -4.19 -5.64
CA LEU A 46 1.65 -3.94 -6.86
C LEU A 46 0.68 -2.79 -6.68
N ASP A 47 0.07 -2.65 -5.50
CA ASP A 47 -0.81 -1.53 -5.17
C ASP A 47 -0.01 -0.23 -5.08
N LEU A 48 1.20 -0.29 -4.51
CA LEU A 48 2.11 0.85 -4.52
C LEU A 48 2.48 1.27 -5.94
N HIS A 49 2.80 0.30 -6.81
CA HIS A 49 3.05 0.56 -8.21
C HIS A 49 1.85 1.22 -8.90
N ALA A 50 0.63 0.69 -8.71
CA ALA A 50 -0.61 1.27 -9.24
C ALA A 50 -0.83 2.70 -8.75
N THR A 51 -0.56 2.95 -7.46
CA THR A 51 -0.68 4.29 -6.84
C THR A 51 0.30 5.28 -7.46
N LEU A 52 1.55 4.87 -7.71
CA LEU A 52 2.54 5.72 -8.35
C LEU A 52 2.18 6.00 -9.81
N VAL A 53 1.66 5.01 -10.54
CA VAL A 53 1.11 5.21 -11.90
C VAL A 53 -0.03 6.23 -11.88
N ASP A 54 -0.98 6.09 -10.95
CA ASP A 54 -2.09 7.04 -10.77
C ASP A 54 -1.59 8.46 -10.47
N MET A 55 -0.57 8.61 -9.60
CA MET A 55 0.08 9.92 -9.35
C MET A 55 0.71 10.51 -10.60
N MET A 56 1.41 9.71 -11.40
CA MET A 56 2.09 10.19 -12.61
C MET A 56 1.13 10.61 -13.71
N LEU A 57 -0.03 9.96 -13.79
CA LEU A 57 -1.07 10.30 -14.76
C LEU A 57 -1.92 11.50 -14.32
N PHE A 58 -1.84 11.90 -13.05
CA PHE A 58 -2.52 13.08 -12.53
C PHE A 58 -1.80 14.36 -13.00
N ASN A 59 -2.32 14.96 -14.07
CA ASN A 59 -1.79 16.20 -14.64
C ASN A 59 -2.53 17.44 -14.10
N GLU A 60 -1.87 18.59 -14.11
CA GLU A 60 -2.38 19.89 -13.60
C GLU A 60 -3.70 20.34 -14.21
N ASP A 61 -4.08 19.81 -15.38
CA ASP A 61 -5.38 20.05 -16.03
C ASP A 61 -6.57 19.36 -15.33
N GLY A 62 -6.33 18.70 -14.17
CA GLY A 62 -7.35 17.96 -13.44
C GLY A 62 -7.69 16.61 -14.06
N TYR A 63 -6.80 16.08 -14.90
CA TYR A 63 -6.96 14.76 -15.51
C TYR A 63 -6.94 13.69 -14.42
N ARG A 64 -8.10 13.09 -14.16
CA ARG A 64 -8.21 11.88 -13.34
C ARG A 64 -8.08 10.69 -14.29
N PRO A 65 -7.00 9.88 -14.18
CA PRO A 65 -6.86 8.68 -15.01
C PRO A 65 -8.06 7.76 -14.81
N ASP A 66 -8.52 7.19 -15.92
CA ASP A 66 -9.55 6.16 -15.87
C ASP A 66 -8.99 4.88 -15.24
N MET A 67 -9.83 4.12 -14.55
CA MET A 67 -9.47 2.86 -13.91
C MET A 67 -8.89 1.87 -14.91
N ASP A 68 -9.44 1.87 -16.13
CA ASP A 68 -9.00 0.99 -17.20
C ASP A 68 -7.56 1.29 -17.64
N GLN A 69 -7.12 2.54 -17.54
CA GLN A 69 -5.75 2.93 -17.86
C GLN A 69 -4.76 2.53 -16.76
N ILE A 70 -5.16 2.67 -15.49
CA ILE A 70 -4.33 2.22 -14.36
C ILE A 70 -4.21 0.69 -14.41
N SER A 71 -5.31 -0.01 -14.65
CA SER A 71 -5.37 -1.48 -14.72
C SER A 71 -4.58 -2.04 -15.91
N ALA A 72 -4.50 -1.30 -17.03
CA ALA A 72 -3.67 -1.69 -18.17
C ALA A 72 -2.16 -1.60 -17.87
N LEU A 73 -1.76 -0.80 -16.88
CA LEU A 73 -0.36 -0.53 -16.53
C LEU A 73 0.08 -1.22 -15.24
N SER A 74 -0.85 -1.70 -14.41
CA SER A 74 -0.57 -2.31 -13.12
C SER A 74 -1.62 -3.34 -12.71
N ASP A 75 -1.16 -4.44 -12.12
CA ASP A 75 -2.03 -5.50 -11.57
C ASP A 75 -2.54 -5.20 -10.14
N GLY A 76 -2.29 -3.99 -9.63
CA GLY A 76 -2.63 -3.57 -8.26
C GLY A 76 -3.73 -2.52 -8.20
N ILE A 77 -4.17 -2.21 -6.97
CA ILE A 77 -5.20 -1.18 -6.72
C ILE A 77 -4.52 0.10 -6.24
N SER A 78 -4.85 1.24 -6.85
CA SER A 78 -4.36 2.55 -6.38
C SER A 78 -4.87 2.83 -4.97
N LEU A 79 -3.99 3.28 -4.08
CA LEU A 79 -4.32 3.65 -2.70
C LEU A 79 -5.17 4.94 -2.61
N PHE A 80 -5.41 5.61 -3.73
CA PHE A 80 -6.42 6.68 -3.84
C PHE A 80 -7.85 6.14 -4.03
N GLN A 81 -8.04 4.82 -3.90
CA GLN A 81 -9.32 4.14 -4.04
C GLN A 81 -9.51 3.18 -2.89
N SER A 82 -10.74 2.80 -2.58
CA SER A 82 -11.00 1.85 -1.49
C SER A 82 -10.35 0.50 -1.75
N VAL A 83 -9.36 0.13 -0.94
CA VAL A 83 -8.74 -1.19 -1.00
C VAL A 83 -9.62 -2.19 -0.21
N PRO A 84 -10.00 -3.34 -0.79
CA PRO A 84 -10.81 -4.33 -0.09
C PRO A 84 -10.03 -5.00 1.05
N ASP A 85 -10.76 -5.54 2.02
CA ASP A 85 -10.18 -6.44 3.01
C ASP A 85 -9.72 -7.74 2.34
N ARG A 86 -8.46 -8.09 2.56
CA ARG A 86 -7.80 -9.25 1.94
C ARG A 86 -6.80 -9.84 2.90
N SER A 87 -6.63 -11.15 2.83
CA SER A 87 -5.71 -11.91 3.68
C SER A 87 -4.37 -12.12 2.99
N CYS A 88 -3.31 -12.28 3.78
CA CYS A 88 -1.99 -12.64 3.26
C CYS A 88 -2.03 -13.94 2.43
N LYS A 89 -2.91 -14.90 2.79
CA LYS A 89 -3.08 -16.15 2.05
C LYS A 89 -3.62 -15.91 0.63
N GLU A 90 -4.62 -15.05 0.49
CA GLU A 90 -5.19 -14.70 -0.83
C GLU A 90 -4.21 -13.93 -1.71
N GLN A 91 -3.30 -13.19 -1.08
CA GLN A 91 -2.24 -12.44 -1.77
C GLN A 91 -0.95 -13.25 -1.94
N GLU A 92 -0.97 -14.56 -1.66
CA GLU A 92 0.18 -15.47 -1.74
C GLU A 92 1.40 -15.00 -0.92
N ILE A 93 1.17 -14.19 0.12
CA ILE A 93 2.20 -13.73 1.04
C ILE A 93 2.44 -14.84 2.07
N PRO A 94 3.68 -15.35 2.20
CA PRO A 94 4.01 -16.35 3.21
C PRO A 94 3.63 -15.89 4.61
N SER A 95 3.07 -16.78 5.43
CA SER A 95 2.61 -16.44 6.79
C SER A 95 3.70 -15.79 7.65
N VAL A 96 4.95 -16.20 7.49
CA VAL A 96 6.13 -15.64 8.17
C VAL A 96 6.46 -14.20 7.77
N ARG A 97 5.84 -13.68 6.70
CA ARG A 97 5.98 -12.31 6.21
C ARG A 97 4.68 -11.50 6.31
N CYS A 98 3.62 -12.12 6.81
CA CYS A 98 2.38 -11.41 7.07
C CYS A 98 2.56 -10.57 8.34
N SER A 99 2.14 -9.32 8.30
CA SER A 99 2.22 -8.48 9.50
C SER A 99 1.35 -9.06 10.61
N CYS A 100 1.93 -9.25 11.80
CA CYS A 100 1.19 -9.71 12.97
C CYS A 100 0.29 -8.63 13.59
N SER A 101 0.43 -7.37 13.14
CA SER A 101 -0.41 -6.28 13.61
C SER A 101 -1.82 -6.41 13.04
N ILE A 102 -2.72 -6.96 13.85
CA ILE A 102 -4.15 -6.74 13.71
C ILE A 102 -4.38 -5.30 14.19
N TYR A 103 -4.50 -4.34 13.27
CA TYR A 103 -4.93 -2.98 13.62
C TYR A 103 -6.44 -3.01 13.88
N THR A 104 -6.85 -3.62 15.00
CA THR A 104 -8.21 -3.45 15.51
C THR A 104 -8.40 -2.00 15.91
N GLU A 105 -9.48 -1.36 15.44
CA GLU A 105 -9.90 -0.05 15.94
C GLU A 105 -9.91 -0.09 17.48
N GLU A 106 -9.18 0.82 18.12
CA GLU A 106 -9.39 1.10 19.54
C GLU A 106 -10.81 1.65 19.69
N HIS A 107 -11.77 0.78 19.98
CA HIS A 107 -12.99 1.21 20.64
C HIS A 107 -12.59 1.77 21.99
N SER A 108 -12.45 3.09 22.04
CA SER A 108 -12.40 3.89 23.26
C SER A 108 -13.71 3.69 24.03
N ASN A 109 -13.76 2.66 24.86
CA ASN A 109 -14.78 2.56 25.91
C ASN A 109 -14.29 3.42 27.07
N GLN A 110 -14.90 4.61 27.18
CA GLN A 110 -14.94 5.39 28.39
C GLN A 110 -16.30 5.20 29.06
#